data_AF-A0A0A2HX70-F1
#
_entry.id   AF-A0A0A2HX70-F1
#
_cell.length_a   1.000
_cell.length_b   1.000
_cell.length_c   1.000
_cell.angle_alpha   90.00
_cell.angle_beta   90.00
_cell.angle_gamma   90.00
#
_symmetry.space_group_name_H-M   'P 1'
#
loop_
_entity.id
_entity.type
_entity.pdbx_description
1 polymer ?
#
loop_
_entity_poly.entity_id
_entity_poly.type
_entity_poly.pdbx_seq_one_letter_code
_entity_poly.pdbx_strand_id
1 'polypeptide(L)'
;METTMEFTREIYWNVGHGASTLVPMYLLVIIALAVLVYGFRQRITVYRQGLPLDRTDQLGERVVEMLKNVLLQTKVTRVVWPGLLHGLFFWGFFLLLIGTTLIVIQADFTDLLFDIKFLTGTFYKIFSIVLDLAGLVAIVMLGGLLFRRYVLRPEGLITKPDDAIMHGLMLVILITGFVIEGARMAVTETGTPLA
;
A
#
# COMPACT_ATOMS: atom_id res chain seq x y z
N MET A 1 2.61 30.16 28.97
CA MET A 1 1.67 29.36 28.17
C MET A 1 2.49 28.21 27.62
N GLU A 2 2.39 27.05 28.25
CA GLU A 2 3.16 25.86 27.89
C GLU A 2 2.70 25.45 26.48
N THR A 3 3.55 25.66 25.48
CA THR A 3 3.33 25.16 24.13
C THR A 3 3.32 23.65 24.23
N THR A 4 2.13 23.06 24.32
CA THR A 4 1.94 21.62 24.19
C THR A 4 2.56 21.22 22.86
N MET A 5 3.67 20.47 22.90
CA MET A 5 4.22 19.89 21.67
C MET A 5 3.12 19.05 21.02
N GLU A 6 2.69 19.48 19.83
CA GLU A 6 1.66 18.79 19.09
C GLU A 6 2.29 17.59 18.40
N PHE A 7 1.78 16.39 18.71
CA PHE A 7 2.33 15.15 18.14
C PHE A 7 2.11 15.12 16.63
N THR A 8 3.19 15.01 15.86
CA THR A 8 3.14 14.85 14.39
C THR A 8 4.43 14.20 13.90
N ARG A 9 4.45 13.71 12.66
CA ARG A 9 5.65 13.18 12.00
C ARG A 9 6.28 14.23 11.12
N GLU A 10 7.61 14.17 11.00
CA GLU A 10 8.32 14.87 9.93
C GLU A 10 8.10 14.13 8.59
N ILE A 11 7.36 14.76 7.68
CA ILE A 11 7.14 14.24 6.33
C ILE A 11 8.35 14.62 5.47
N TYR A 12 8.81 13.71 4.61
CA TYR A 12 10.03 13.85 3.79
C TYR A 12 11.35 13.96 4.58
N TRP A 13 11.36 13.51 5.84
CA TRP A 13 12.60 13.34 6.59
C TRP A 13 13.60 12.48 5.80
N ASN A 14 14.84 12.96 5.70
CA ASN A 14 15.93 12.36 4.92
C ASN A 14 15.66 12.21 3.41
N VAL A 15 14.70 12.96 2.85
CA VAL A 15 14.49 13.06 1.40
C VAL A 15 15.12 14.37 0.91
N GLY A 16 16.12 14.26 0.03
CA GLY A 16 16.74 15.44 -0.58
C GLY A 16 15.74 16.21 -1.46
N HIS A 17 15.75 17.54 -1.36
CA HIS A 17 14.88 18.43 -2.15
C HIS A 17 15.60 18.98 -3.40
N GLY A 18 16.86 18.62 -3.60
CA GLY A 18 17.67 19.04 -4.75
C GLY A 18 17.40 18.20 -5.99
N ALA A 19 17.85 18.71 -7.15
CA ALA A 19 17.72 18.03 -8.43
C ALA A 19 18.34 16.62 -8.44
N SER A 20 19.41 16.39 -7.67
CA SER A 20 20.06 15.07 -7.54
C SER A 20 19.15 13.99 -6.97
N THR A 21 18.14 14.34 -6.17
CA THR A 21 17.15 13.40 -5.61
C THR A 21 15.87 13.40 -6.45
N LEU A 22 15.34 14.59 -6.77
CA LEU A 22 14.04 14.71 -7.44
C LEU A 22 14.07 14.21 -8.88
N VAL A 23 15.12 14.49 -9.65
CA VAL A 23 15.18 14.09 -11.07
C VAL A 23 15.17 12.56 -11.23
N PRO A 24 16.05 11.79 -10.56
CA PRO A 24 15.97 10.33 -10.65
C PRO A 24 14.62 9.76 -10.17
N MET A 25 14.07 10.31 -9.10
CA MET A 25 12.78 9.88 -8.55
C MET A 25 11.66 10.00 -9.60
N TYR A 26 11.49 11.20 -10.19
CA TYR A 26 10.44 11.40 -11.19
C TYR A 26 10.71 10.66 -12.50
N LEU A 27 11.97 10.49 -12.91
CA LEU A 27 12.30 9.64 -14.05
C LEU A 27 11.87 8.18 -13.83
N LEU A 28 12.12 7.63 -12.64
CA LEU A 28 11.68 6.28 -12.28
C LEU A 28 10.15 6.17 -12.27
N VAL A 29 9.44 7.18 -11.76
CA VAL A 29 7.98 7.24 -11.81
C VAL A 29 7.47 7.23 -13.26
N ILE A 30 8.05 8.06 -14.14
CA ILE A 30 7.68 8.11 -15.56
C ILE A 30 7.93 6.75 -16.24
N ILE A 31 9.08 6.12 -15.99
CA ILE A 31 9.40 4.79 -16.52
C ILE A 31 8.39 3.75 -16.01
N ALA A 32 8.09 3.74 -14.71
CA ALA A 32 7.13 2.81 -14.12
C ALA A 32 5.73 2.97 -14.75
N LEU A 33 5.26 4.20 -14.95
CA LEU A 33 4.00 4.49 -15.61
C LEU A 33 4.01 4.06 -17.09
N ALA A 34 5.11 4.30 -17.80
CA ALA A 34 5.25 3.86 -19.19
C ALA A 34 5.17 2.33 -19.33
N VAL A 35 5.85 1.59 -18.44
CA VAL A 35 5.80 0.12 -18.39
C VAL A 35 4.39 -0.36 -18.05
N LEU A 36 3.72 0.27 -17.08
CA LEU A 36 2.34 -0.05 -16.70
C LEU A 36 1.38 0.13 -17.88
N VAL A 37 1.44 1.28 -18.56
CA VAL A 37 0.60 1.59 -19.73
C VAL A 37 0.88 0.62 -20.86
N TYR A 38 2.15 0.32 -21.16
CA TYR A 38 2.53 -0.63 -22.19
C TYR A 38 1.98 -2.04 -21.90
N GLY A 39 2.19 -2.54 -20.68
CA GLY A 39 1.67 -3.85 -20.25
C GLY A 39 0.14 -3.92 -20.29
N PHE A 40 -0.54 -2.85 -19.87
CA PHE A 40 -2.00 -2.77 -19.95
C PHE A 40 -2.49 -2.81 -21.41
N ARG A 41 -1.83 -2.08 -22.33
CA ARG A 41 -2.19 -2.09 -23.76
C ARG A 41 -2.08 -3.48 -24.38
N GLN A 42 -1.06 -4.26 -24.03
CA GLN A 42 -0.96 -5.65 -24.48
C GLN A 42 -2.12 -6.51 -23.96
N ARG A 43 -2.50 -6.31 -22.69
CA ARG A 43 -3.56 -7.06 -22.03
C ARG A 43 -4.95 -6.76 -22.58
N ILE A 44 -5.20 -5.55 -23.08
CA ILE A 44 -6.45 -5.17 -23.74
C ILE A 44 -6.80 -6.13 -24.88
N THR A 45 -5.80 -6.57 -25.67
CA THR A 45 -6.02 -7.52 -26.77
C THR A 45 -6.61 -8.84 -26.28
N VAL A 46 -6.16 -9.33 -25.11
CA VAL A 46 -6.71 -10.54 -24.48
C VAL A 46 -8.14 -10.31 -23.99
N TYR A 47 -8.40 -9.18 -23.33
CA TYR A 47 -9.74 -8.86 -22.83
C TYR A 47 -10.77 -8.68 -23.94
N ARG A 48 -10.34 -8.27 -25.14
CA ARG A 48 -11.20 -8.14 -26.32
C ARG A 48 -11.57 -9.47 -26.98
N GLN A 49 -10.97 -10.59 -26.57
CA GLN A 49 -11.35 -11.93 -27.05
C GLN A 49 -12.66 -12.45 -26.40
N GLY A 50 -13.17 -11.76 -25.37
CA GLY A 50 -14.45 -12.12 -24.76
C GLY A 50 -15.63 -11.95 -25.71
N LEU A 51 -16.68 -12.76 -25.50
CA LEU A 51 -17.93 -12.67 -26.26
C LEU A 51 -18.59 -11.29 -26.11
N PRO A 52 -19.43 -10.88 -27.09
CA PRO A 52 -20.25 -9.68 -26.96
C PRO A 52 -21.05 -9.73 -25.65
N LEU A 53 -20.90 -8.68 -24.84
CA LEU A 53 -21.57 -8.51 -23.57
C LEU A 53 -22.00 -7.05 -23.49
N ASP A 54 -23.29 -6.81 -23.23
CA ASP A 54 -23.74 -5.49 -22.81
C ASP A 54 -23.08 -5.20 -21.45
N ARG A 55 -22.34 -4.09 -21.39
CA ARG A 55 -21.59 -3.68 -20.20
C ARG A 55 -22.31 -2.57 -19.44
N THR A 56 -23.37 -2.04 -20.04
CA THR A 56 -24.16 -0.91 -19.54
C THR A 56 -25.54 -1.32 -19.08
N ASP A 57 -25.90 -2.59 -19.18
CA ASP A 57 -27.08 -3.14 -18.52
C ASP A 57 -26.84 -3.22 -17.00
N GLN A 58 -27.87 -2.90 -16.22
CA GLN A 58 -27.88 -3.13 -14.76
C GLN A 58 -26.68 -2.50 -14.02
N LEU A 59 -26.23 -1.31 -14.43
CA LEU A 59 -25.03 -0.63 -13.90
C LEU A 59 -25.01 -0.59 -12.36
N GLY A 60 -26.14 -0.25 -11.73
CA GLY A 60 -26.25 -0.20 -10.27
C GLY A 60 -25.92 -1.54 -9.62
N GLU A 61 -26.54 -2.62 -10.08
CA GLU A 61 -26.32 -3.97 -9.54
C GLU A 61 -24.88 -4.42 -9.76
N ARG A 62 -24.31 -4.16 -10.94
CA ARG A 62 -22.92 -4.50 -11.27
C ARG A 62 -21.91 -3.75 -10.40
N VAL A 63 -22.14 -2.45 -10.14
CA VAL A 63 -21.29 -1.65 -9.26
C VAL A 63 -21.40 -2.15 -7.82
N VAL A 64 -22.62 -2.43 -7.34
CA VAL A 64 -22.82 -2.98 -5.99
C VAL A 64 -22.13 -4.34 -5.86
N GLU A 65 -22.27 -5.22 -6.85
CA GLU A 65 -21.60 -6.53 -6.84
C GLU A 65 -20.08 -6.40 -6.90
N MET A 66 -19.56 -5.48 -7.73
CA MET A 66 -18.13 -5.17 -7.80
C MET A 66 -17.61 -4.70 -6.44
N LEU A 67 -18.28 -3.72 -5.81
CA LEU A 67 -17.87 -3.20 -4.50
C LEU A 67 -17.95 -4.28 -3.42
N LYS A 68 -19.01 -5.11 -3.41
CA LYS A 68 -19.09 -6.26 -2.50
C LYS A 68 -17.93 -7.24 -2.73
N ASN A 69 -17.65 -7.59 -3.99
CA ASN A 69 -16.59 -8.52 -4.33
C ASN A 69 -15.20 -7.98 -3.94
N VAL A 70 -14.95 -6.68 -4.12
CA VAL A 70 -13.66 -6.04 -3.80
C VAL A 70 -13.50 -5.80 -2.30
N LEU A 71 -14.49 -5.19 -1.63
CA LEU A 71 -14.35 -4.81 -0.23
C LEU A 71 -14.53 -5.99 0.72
N LEU A 72 -15.46 -6.91 0.43
CA LEU A 72 -15.71 -8.08 1.28
C LEU A 72 -14.92 -9.31 0.84
N GLN A 73 -14.16 -9.21 -0.26
CA GLN A 73 -13.31 -10.30 -0.77
C GLN A 73 -14.09 -11.61 -1.00
N THR A 74 -15.40 -11.51 -1.27
CA THR A 74 -16.37 -12.64 -1.27
C THR A 74 -15.97 -13.82 -2.16
N LYS A 75 -15.27 -13.55 -3.27
CA LYS A 75 -14.81 -14.61 -4.19
C LYS A 75 -13.60 -15.35 -3.65
N VAL A 76 -12.68 -14.64 -3.00
CA VAL A 76 -11.42 -15.19 -2.47
C VAL A 76 -11.67 -15.93 -1.15
N THR A 77 -12.65 -15.49 -0.37
CA THR A 77 -13.04 -16.11 0.91
C THR A 77 -13.86 -17.40 0.78
N ARG A 78 -14.19 -17.83 -0.45
CA ARG A 78 -14.83 -19.14 -0.69
C ARG A 78 -14.00 -20.31 -0.20
N VAL A 79 -12.67 -20.18 -0.17
CA VAL A 79 -11.77 -21.14 0.46
C VAL A 79 -11.22 -20.49 1.74
N VAL A 80 -11.77 -20.89 2.88
CA VAL A 80 -11.65 -20.15 4.16
C VAL A 80 -10.20 -19.80 4.51
N TRP A 81 -9.31 -20.78 4.59
CA TRP A 81 -7.92 -20.56 5.02
C TRP A 81 -7.12 -19.55 4.17
N PRO A 82 -6.90 -19.77 2.86
CA PRO A 82 -6.21 -18.81 2.01
C PRO A 82 -7.01 -17.51 1.81
N GLY A 83 -8.34 -17.60 1.94
CA GLY A 83 -9.26 -16.47 1.85
C GLY A 83 -9.11 -15.48 2.99
N LEU A 84 -9.01 -15.97 4.22
CA LEU A 84 -8.77 -15.15 5.41
C LEU A 84 -7.41 -14.44 5.33
N LEU A 85 -6.35 -15.17 4.95
CA LEU A 85 -5.02 -14.60 4.76
C LEU A 85 -5.03 -13.49 3.70
N HIS A 86 -5.65 -13.73 2.53
CA HIS A 86 -5.77 -12.70 1.49
C HIS A 86 -6.62 -11.51 1.95
N GLY A 87 -7.74 -11.75 2.63
CA GLY A 87 -8.65 -10.69 3.06
C GLY A 87 -7.99 -9.75 4.07
N LEU A 88 -7.30 -10.30 5.06
CA LEU A 88 -6.55 -9.51 6.05
C LEU A 88 -5.34 -8.82 5.42
N PHE A 89 -4.62 -9.49 4.51
CA PHE A 89 -3.54 -8.86 3.73
C PHE A 89 -4.06 -7.67 2.92
N PHE A 90 -5.17 -7.84 2.19
CA PHE A 90 -5.80 -6.80 1.39
C PHE A 90 -6.17 -5.58 2.24
N TRP A 91 -6.85 -5.76 3.36
CA TRP A 91 -7.26 -4.64 4.21
C TRP A 91 -6.07 -3.98 4.93
N GLY A 92 -5.06 -4.75 5.34
CA GLY A 92 -3.82 -4.19 5.86
C GLY A 92 -3.14 -3.30 4.82
N PHE A 93 -2.96 -3.81 3.60
CA PHE A 93 -2.35 -3.04 2.51
C PHE A 93 -3.20 -1.84 2.07
N PHE A 94 -4.54 -1.97 2.09
CA PHE A 94 -5.46 -0.90 1.74
C PHE A 94 -5.46 0.24 2.78
N LEU A 95 -5.35 -0.09 4.07
CA LEU A 95 -5.16 0.91 5.12
C LEU A 95 -3.83 1.66 4.96
N LEU A 96 -2.74 0.97 4.59
CA LEU A 96 -1.46 1.61 4.25
C LEU A 96 -1.58 2.56 3.05
N LEU A 97 -2.36 2.18 2.03
CA LEU A 97 -2.65 3.04 0.89
C LEU A 97 -3.42 4.30 1.32
N ILE A 98 -4.46 4.15 2.15
CA ILE A 98 -5.19 5.30 2.72
C ILE A 98 -4.22 6.19 3.50
N GLY A 99 -3.36 5.59 4.34
CA GLY A 99 -2.35 6.29 5.11
C GLY A 99 -1.43 7.14 4.25
N THR A 100 -0.87 6.53 3.20
CA THR A 100 -0.01 7.20 2.20
C THR A 100 -0.77 8.32 1.49
N THR A 101 -2.04 8.09 1.14
CA THR A 101 -2.88 9.09 0.48
C THR A 101 -3.13 10.29 1.38
N LEU A 102 -3.38 10.08 2.68
CA LEU A 102 -3.54 11.18 3.65
C LEU A 102 -2.25 11.99 3.80
N ILE A 103 -1.08 11.33 3.80
CA ILE A 103 0.22 12.02 3.81
C ILE A 103 0.39 12.89 2.56
N VAL A 104 0.08 12.37 1.38
CA VAL A 104 0.12 13.14 0.12
C VAL A 104 -0.85 14.31 0.14
N ILE A 105 -2.10 14.08 0.56
CA ILE A 105 -3.11 15.15 0.70
C ILE A 105 -2.59 16.24 1.64
N GLN A 106 -1.96 15.88 2.75
CA GLN A 106 -1.38 16.88 3.63
C GLN A 106 -0.21 17.61 2.97
N ALA A 107 0.85 16.88 2.61
CA ALA A 107 2.13 17.47 2.25
C ALA A 107 2.10 18.17 0.90
N ASP A 108 1.45 17.58 -0.11
CA ASP A 108 1.47 18.07 -1.49
C ASP A 108 0.28 18.97 -1.83
N PHE A 109 -0.75 19.03 -0.98
CA PHE A 109 -1.94 19.85 -1.23
C PHE A 109 -2.25 20.80 -0.08
N THR A 110 -2.65 20.32 1.10
CA THR A 110 -3.20 21.22 2.14
C THR A 110 -2.13 22.08 2.79
N ASP A 111 -0.97 21.51 3.09
CA ASP A 111 0.18 22.23 3.66
C ASP A 111 0.81 23.14 2.59
N LEU A 112 1.09 22.60 1.40
CA LEU A 112 1.71 23.36 0.31
C LEU A 112 0.88 24.54 -0.19
N LEU A 113 -0.43 24.38 -0.36
CA LEU A 113 -1.29 25.40 -0.98
C LEU A 113 -1.97 26.31 0.05
N PHE A 114 -2.17 25.84 1.28
CA PHE A 114 -2.98 26.54 2.29
C PHE A 114 -2.34 26.62 3.68
N ASP A 115 -1.15 26.05 3.90
CA ASP A 115 -0.47 25.98 5.22
C ASP A 115 -1.32 25.25 6.29
N ILE A 116 -2.11 24.25 5.86
CA ILE A 116 -2.98 23.47 6.73
C ILE A 116 -2.41 22.06 6.95
N LYS A 117 -2.08 21.77 8.21
CA LYS A 117 -1.69 20.44 8.70
C LYS A 117 -2.82 19.82 9.52
N PHE A 118 -3.19 18.58 9.23
CA PHE A 118 -4.29 17.87 9.90
C PHE A 118 -3.87 16.53 10.53
N LEU A 119 -2.75 15.94 10.13
CA LEU A 119 -2.08 14.80 10.76
C LEU A 119 -1.29 15.28 11.99
N THR A 120 -2.03 15.76 12.99
CA THR A 120 -1.46 16.25 14.24
C THR A 120 -2.24 15.72 15.46
N GLY A 121 -1.66 15.90 16.65
CA GLY A 121 -2.27 15.58 17.93
C GLY A 121 -2.78 14.14 18.04
N THR A 122 -4.01 13.98 18.53
CA THR A 122 -4.64 12.67 18.72
C THR A 122 -4.94 11.96 17.40
N PHE A 123 -5.28 12.71 16.35
CA PHE A 123 -5.55 12.12 15.04
C PHE A 123 -4.31 11.43 14.48
N TYR A 124 -3.14 12.09 14.56
CA TYR A 124 -1.86 11.48 14.20
C TYR A 124 -1.54 10.22 15.01
N LYS A 125 -1.80 10.20 16.32
CA LYS A 125 -1.54 9.00 17.15
C LYS A 125 -2.38 7.79 16.70
N ILE A 126 -3.68 8.00 16.47
CA ILE A 126 -4.59 6.96 15.99
C ILE A 126 -4.17 6.51 14.59
N PHE A 127 -3.86 7.46 13.71
CA PHE A 127 -3.34 7.19 12.37
C PHE A 127 -2.08 6.31 12.44
N SER A 128 -1.09 6.67 13.26
CA SER A 128 0.18 5.93 13.37
C SER A 128 -0.04 4.50 13.83
N ILE A 129 -0.77 4.28 14.94
CA ILE A 129 -0.99 2.93 15.44
C ILE A 129 -1.82 2.07 14.48
N VAL A 130 -2.77 2.67 13.75
CA VAL A 130 -3.54 1.95 12.73
C VAL A 130 -2.62 1.50 11.59
N LEU A 131 -1.71 2.35 11.11
CA LEU A 131 -0.77 1.98 10.04
C LEU A 131 0.24 0.93 10.50
N ASP A 132 0.74 1.03 11.74
CA ASP A 132 1.66 0.04 12.31
C ASP A 132 0.98 -1.34 12.43
N LEU A 133 -0.25 -1.39 12.94
CA LEU A 133 -1.02 -2.63 13.01
C LEU A 133 -1.35 -3.17 11.61
N ALA A 134 -1.75 -2.30 10.68
CA ALA A 134 -2.04 -2.69 9.30
C ALA A 134 -0.82 -3.27 8.58
N GLY A 135 0.35 -2.65 8.76
CA GLY A 135 1.62 -3.15 8.22
C GLY A 135 2.04 -4.48 8.83
N LEU A 136 1.90 -4.64 10.15
CA LEU A 136 2.22 -5.89 10.82
C LEU A 136 1.30 -7.02 10.36
N VAL A 137 -0.01 -6.76 10.30
CA VAL A 137 -1.00 -7.72 9.75
C VAL A 137 -0.62 -8.08 8.31
N ALA A 138 -0.32 -7.10 7.46
CA ALA A 138 0.07 -7.37 6.07
C ALA A 138 1.31 -8.28 5.99
N ILE A 139 2.35 -8.04 6.79
CA ILE A 139 3.55 -8.88 6.82
C ILE A 139 3.22 -10.31 7.26
N VAL A 140 2.49 -10.49 8.37
CA VAL A 140 2.15 -11.81 8.90
C VAL A 140 1.29 -12.59 7.90
N MET A 141 0.28 -11.94 7.32
CA MET A 141 -0.61 -12.59 6.35
C MET A 141 0.11 -12.95 5.05
N LEU A 142 0.98 -12.07 4.53
CA LEU A 142 1.82 -12.37 3.37
C LEU A 142 2.78 -13.52 3.66
N GLY A 143 3.36 -13.56 4.87
CA GLY A 143 4.16 -14.67 5.36
C GLY A 143 3.38 -15.99 5.37
N GLY A 144 2.13 -15.98 5.85
CA GLY A 144 1.23 -17.14 5.78
C GLY A 144 0.93 -17.60 4.35
N LEU A 145 0.73 -16.67 3.42
CA LEU A 145 0.52 -16.97 2.00
C LEU A 145 1.76 -17.56 1.34
N LEU A 146 2.95 -17.02 1.66
CA LEU A 146 4.24 -17.55 1.23
C LEU A 146 4.48 -18.95 1.79
N PHE A 147 4.22 -19.16 3.08
CA PHE A 147 4.34 -20.46 3.73
C PHE A 147 3.42 -21.49 3.06
N ARG A 148 2.16 -21.14 2.83
CA ARG A 148 1.22 -22.01 2.10
C ARG A 148 1.73 -22.36 0.70
N ARG A 149 2.29 -21.40 -0.02
CA ARG A 149 2.74 -21.58 -1.41
C ARG A 149 4.01 -22.43 -1.50
N TYR A 150 5.02 -22.14 -0.68
CA TYR A 150 6.37 -22.72 -0.84
C TYR A 150 6.65 -23.90 0.09
N VAL A 151 5.95 -23.99 1.23
CA VAL A 151 6.14 -25.08 2.21
C VAL A 151 5.02 -26.11 2.10
N LEU A 152 3.76 -25.71 2.26
CA LEU A 152 2.63 -26.66 2.22
C LEU A 152 2.33 -27.20 0.82
N ARG A 153 2.55 -26.37 -0.22
CA ARG A 153 2.42 -26.75 -1.64
C ARG A 153 1.13 -27.54 -1.95
N PRO A 154 -0.05 -26.97 -1.66
CA PRO A 154 -1.32 -27.66 -1.88
C PRO A 154 -1.50 -28.04 -3.36
N GLU A 155 -2.12 -29.20 -3.59
CA GLU A 155 -2.38 -29.71 -4.93
C GLU A 155 -3.15 -28.68 -5.79
N GLY A 156 -2.76 -28.56 -7.06
CA GLY A 156 -3.34 -27.61 -8.01
C GLY A 156 -2.84 -26.17 -7.90
N LEU A 157 -2.01 -25.82 -6.90
CA LEU A 157 -1.38 -24.51 -6.82
C LEU A 157 -0.11 -24.44 -7.67
N ILE A 158 -0.24 -23.91 -8.90
CA ILE A 158 0.91 -23.66 -9.77
C ILE A 158 1.75 -22.50 -9.22
N THR A 159 3.04 -22.73 -9.02
CA THR A 159 4.00 -21.71 -8.56
C THR A 159 4.89 -21.29 -9.71
N LYS A 160 4.93 -19.98 -9.98
CA LYS A 160 5.74 -19.37 -11.04
C LYS A 160 6.83 -18.47 -10.43
N PRO A 161 7.94 -18.20 -11.15
CA PRO A 161 8.95 -17.24 -10.70
C PRO A 161 8.36 -15.85 -10.39
N ASP A 162 7.39 -15.41 -11.18
CA ASP A 162 6.68 -14.13 -10.96
C ASP A 162 6.01 -14.06 -9.59
N ASP A 163 5.52 -15.20 -9.05
CA ASP A 163 4.96 -15.23 -7.71
C ASP A 163 6.05 -14.88 -6.68
N ALA A 164 7.24 -15.47 -6.80
CA ALA A 164 8.35 -15.20 -5.88
C ALA A 164 8.78 -13.73 -5.93
N ILE A 165 8.90 -13.18 -7.13
CA ILE A 165 9.30 -11.78 -7.34
C ILE A 165 8.26 -10.84 -6.72
N MET A 166 6.98 -11.01 -7.05
CA MET A 166 5.92 -10.10 -6.58
C MET A 166 5.74 -10.16 -5.06
N HIS A 167 5.72 -11.36 -4.47
CA HIS A 167 5.59 -11.50 -3.02
C HIS A 167 6.85 -11.02 -2.30
N GLY A 168 8.04 -11.25 -2.88
CA GLY A 168 9.30 -10.72 -2.35
C GLY A 168 9.33 -9.19 -2.32
N LEU A 169 8.97 -8.54 -3.43
CA LEU A 169 8.88 -7.08 -3.52
C LEU A 169 7.86 -6.50 -2.52
N MET A 170 6.69 -7.15 -2.36
CA MET A 170 5.71 -6.75 -1.35
C MET A 170 6.23 -6.89 0.08
N LEU A 171 6.99 -7.95 0.37
CA LEU A 171 7.59 -8.13 1.70
C LEU A 171 8.67 -7.08 1.96
N VAL A 172 9.52 -6.81 0.96
CA VAL A 172 10.57 -5.80 1.02
C VAL A 172 9.97 -4.44 1.32
N ILE A 173 8.97 -3.98 0.55
CA ILE A 173 8.39 -2.65 0.76
C ILE A 173 7.77 -2.49 2.16
N LEU A 174 7.08 -3.54 2.67
CA LEU A 174 6.50 -3.53 4.01
C LEU A 174 7.57 -3.47 5.10
N ILE A 175 8.60 -4.32 5.02
CA ILE A 175 9.69 -4.35 6.01
C ILE A 175 10.48 -3.04 5.98
N THR A 176 10.81 -2.54 4.79
CA THR A 176 11.54 -1.26 4.66
C THR A 176 10.73 -0.10 5.21
N GLY A 177 9.39 -0.14 5.13
CA GLY A 177 8.53 0.86 5.75
C GLY A 177 8.76 0.97 7.27
N PHE A 178 8.73 -0.15 7.99
CA PHE A 178 9.00 -0.17 9.43
C PHE A 178 10.43 0.25 9.77
N VAL A 179 11.42 -0.18 8.98
CA VAL A 179 12.82 0.20 9.20
C VAL A 179 13.00 1.71 9.03
N ILE A 180 12.42 2.31 7.99
CA ILE A 180 12.50 3.74 7.74
C ILE A 180 11.75 4.54 8.81
N GLU A 181 10.57 4.08 9.24
CA GLU A 181 9.81 4.73 10.30
C GLU A 181 10.58 4.70 11.63
N GLY A 182 11.15 3.55 12.01
CA GLY A 182 11.97 3.42 13.22
C GLY A 182 13.24 4.28 13.15
N ALA A 183 13.90 4.35 11.99
CA ALA A 183 15.05 5.22 11.78
C ALA A 183 14.65 6.70 11.94
N ARG A 184 13.54 7.13 11.32
CA ARG A 184 13.02 8.50 11.46
C ARG A 184 12.77 8.84 12.92
N MET A 185 12.04 7.99 13.65
CA MET A 185 11.73 8.21 15.07
C MET A 185 13.00 8.30 15.94
N ALA A 186 13.99 7.45 15.69
CA ALA A 186 15.27 7.49 16.40
C ALA A 186 15.90 8.89 16.29
N VAL A 187 15.91 9.47 15.09
CA VAL A 187 16.52 10.78 14.83
C VAL A 187 15.66 11.95 15.31
N THR A 188 14.36 11.93 14.98
CA THR A 188 13.49 13.11 15.12
C THR A 188 12.76 13.17 16.47
N GLU A 189 12.62 12.06 17.18
CA GLU A 189 11.76 11.97 18.37
C GLU A 189 12.51 11.52 19.63
N THR A 190 13.47 10.60 19.52
CA THR A 190 14.15 10.06 20.71
C THR A 190 15.35 10.92 21.18
N GLY A 191 15.76 11.92 20.39
CA GLY A 191 16.88 12.80 20.73
C GLY A 191 18.21 12.07 20.94
N THR A 192 18.35 10.84 20.41
CA THR A 192 19.61 10.10 20.50
C THR A 192 20.65 10.80 19.62
N PRO A 193 21.82 11.17 20.17
CA PRO A 193 22.92 11.63 19.35
C PRO A 193 23.31 10.48 18.42
N LEU A 194 23.03 10.64 17.12
CA LEU A 194 23.63 9.77 16.12
C LEU A 194 25.10 10.17 16.08
N ALA A 195 25.96 9.19 16.36
CA ALA A 195 27.40 9.34 16.55
C ALA A 195 28.09 10.24 15.52
#